data_AF-A0A256WH62-F1
#
_entry.id   AF-A0A256WH62-F1
#
_cell.length_a   1.000
_cell.length_b   1.000
_cell.length_c   1.000
_cell.angle_alpha   90.00
_cell.angle_beta   90.00
_cell.angle_gamma   90.00
#
_symmetry.space_group_name_H-M   'P 1'
#
loop_
_entity.id
_entity.type
_entity.pdbx_description
1 polymer ?
#
loop_
_entity_poly.entity_id
_entity_poly.type
_entity_poly.pdbx_seq_one_letter_code
_entity_poly.pdbx_strand_id
1 'polypeptide(L)'
;MGGLCKYAPSLPAFGNMTAASFLRLVPHQEAPTMVCWSYSNRSALIRVPLGWRGIDNLASVVNPQQKEKFVSKNSRQTVEMRNADGSANTHLLLAGFTTAALWAFNNKKEALKYTEDCFVVGNIHDDEEVASRLIDIALSCEETADNLIRDRKLYEKEGIFPASIINRTAEVLRKEKDRGLNRRIAKMPEDEAAKIARDIMHNTFSKY
;
A
#
# COMPACT_ATOMS: atom_id res chain seq x y z
N MET A 1 -10.22 8.28 1.53
CA MET A 1 -9.65 7.37 2.55
C MET A 1 -10.37 6.04 2.58
N GLY A 2 -11.65 5.97 2.95
CA GLY A 2 -12.38 4.71 3.05
C GLY A 2 -12.35 3.83 1.79
N GLY A 3 -12.45 4.40 0.59
CA GLY A 3 -12.28 3.62 -0.64
C GLY A 3 -10.90 2.99 -0.79
N LEU A 4 -9.83 3.74 -0.47
CA LEU A 4 -8.47 3.19 -0.47
C LEU A 4 -8.32 2.09 0.59
N CYS A 5 -8.94 2.23 1.76
CA CYS A 5 -8.95 1.19 2.79
C CYS A 5 -9.71 -0.06 2.32
N LYS A 6 -10.85 0.11 1.65
CA LYS A 6 -11.64 -0.99 1.07
C LYS A 6 -10.87 -1.77 0.02
N TYR A 7 -10.09 -1.08 -0.82
CA TYR A 7 -9.36 -1.68 -1.95
C TYR A 7 -7.93 -2.13 -1.56
N ALA A 8 -7.42 -1.67 -0.42
CA ALA A 8 -6.07 -1.96 0.04
C ALA A 8 -5.67 -3.45 0.05
N PRO A 9 -6.55 -4.42 0.35
CA PRO A 9 -6.17 -5.84 0.29
C PRO A 9 -5.78 -6.35 -1.11
N SER A 10 -6.36 -5.78 -2.17
CA SER A 10 -6.15 -6.22 -3.55
C SER A 10 -5.32 -5.25 -4.41
N LEU A 11 -5.16 -3.98 -4.00
CA LEU A 11 -4.27 -3.01 -4.67
C LEU A 11 -2.80 -3.45 -4.81
N PRO A 12 -2.19 -4.22 -3.88
CA PRO A 12 -0.85 -4.78 -4.07
C PRO A 12 -0.72 -5.57 -5.37
N ALA A 13 -1.81 -6.10 -5.93
CA ALA A 13 -1.79 -6.82 -7.19
C ALA A 13 -1.37 -5.97 -8.40
N PHE A 14 -1.33 -4.64 -8.24
CA PHE A 14 -0.80 -3.72 -9.23
C PHE A 14 0.46 -2.98 -8.74
N GLY A 15 0.72 -3.00 -7.43
CA GLY A 15 1.80 -2.24 -6.79
C GLY A 15 3.01 -3.08 -6.33
N ASN A 16 2.86 -4.39 -6.24
CA ASN A 16 3.82 -5.35 -5.70
C ASN A 16 3.78 -6.62 -6.57
N MET A 17 4.42 -6.55 -7.73
CA MET A 17 4.26 -7.52 -8.83
C MET A 17 5.25 -8.69 -8.78
N THR A 18 6.13 -8.74 -7.78
CA THR A 18 7.25 -9.70 -7.73
C THR A 18 7.45 -10.24 -6.31
N ALA A 19 8.02 -11.45 -6.18
CA ALA A 19 8.27 -12.04 -4.86
C ALA A 19 9.16 -11.16 -3.96
N ALA A 20 10.10 -10.43 -4.56
CA ALA A 20 10.98 -9.51 -3.86
C ALA A 20 10.23 -8.39 -3.12
N SER A 21 9.08 -7.94 -3.63
CA SER A 21 8.23 -6.93 -2.97
C SER A 21 7.84 -7.33 -1.55
N PHE A 22 7.58 -8.62 -1.34
CA PHE A 22 7.09 -9.13 -0.06
C PHE A 22 8.20 -9.45 0.93
N LEU A 23 9.46 -9.51 0.49
CA LEU A 23 10.62 -9.60 1.38
C LEU A 23 10.84 -8.30 2.19
N ARG A 24 10.30 -7.16 1.73
CA ARG A 24 10.30 -5.88 2.44
C ARG A 24 9.21 -5.80 3.52
N LEU A 25 8.12 -6.53 3.34
CA LEU A 25 6.92 -6.46 4.19
C LEU A 25 7.04 -7.37 5.41
N VAL A 26 8.10 -7.16 6.19
CA VAL A 26 8.38 -7.90 7.43
C VAL A 26 7.87 -7.09 8.62
N PRO A 27 7.15 -7.71 9.59
CA PRO A 27 6.77 -7.03 10.82
C PRO A 27 7.95 -6.35 11.51
N HIS A 28 7.71 -5.19 12.12
CA HIS A 28 8.70 -4.37 12.84
C HIS A 28 9.77 -3.65 11.99
N GLN A 29 9.68 -3.65 10.65
CA GLN A 29 10.61 -2.93 9.76
C GLN A 29 9.98 -1.74 9.00
N GLU A 30 9.36 -0.76 9.68
CA GLU A 30 8.70 0.46 9.12
C GLU A 30 7.72 0.26 7.93
N ALA A 31 7.53 -0.98 7.47
CA ALA A 31 6.72 -1.37 6.35
C ALA A 31 5.32 -1.70 6.88
N PRO A 32 4.26 -1.16 6.26
CA PRO A 32 2.91 -1.39 6.72
C PRO A 32 2.54 -2.86 6.51
N THR A 33 1.99 -3.51 7.54
CA THR A 33 1.53 -4.92 7.49
C THR A 33 0.00 -5.04 7.62
N MET A 34 -0.67 -3.96 8.02
CA MET A 34 -2.12 -3.91 8.23
C MET A 34 -2.74 -2.75 7.47
N VAL A 35 -3.98 -2.94 7.00
CA VAL A 35 -4.78 -1.93 6.31
C VAL A 35 -5.29 -0.91 7.31
N CYS A 36 -4.54 0.18 7.46
CA CYS A 36 -4.91 1.31 8.29
C CYS A 36 -4.44 2.63 7.68
N TRP A 37 -5.00 3.73 8.19
CA TRP A 37 -4.52 5.07 7.89
C TRP A 37 -4.33 5.91 9.15
N SER A 38 -3.39 6.85 9.07
CA SER A 38 -3.03 7.68 10.22
C SER A 38 -2.34 8.97 9.78
N TYR A 39 -2.28 9.94 10.69
CA TYR A 39 -1.51 11.17 10.52
C TYR A 39 -0.05 10.92 10.86
N SER A 40 0.87 11.28 9.97
CA SER A 40 2.33 11.28 10.23
C SER A 40 2.96 9.93 10.57
N ASN A 41 2.17 8.87 10.71
CA ASN A 41 2.61 7.56 11.15
C ASN A 41 3.26 6.78 9.99
N ARG A 42 4.52 6.38 10.19
CA ARG A 42 5.28 5.59 9.22
C ARG A 42 5.05 4.09 9.33
N SER A 43 4.18 3.63 10.22
CA SER A 43 3.74 2.23 10.26
C SER A 43 2.38 2.04 9.58
N ALA A 44 1.65 3.13 9.30
CA ALA A 44 0.37 3.07 8.61
C ALA A 44 0.52 2.84 7.10
N LEU A 45 -0.41 2.07 6.53
CA LEU A 45 -0.46 1.78 5.09
C LEU A 45 -0.76 3.03 4.26
N ILE A 46 -1.77 3.79 4.68
CA ILE A 46 -2.11 5.07 4.05
C ILE A 46 -1.76 6.19 5.02
N ARG A 47 -0.71 6.94 4.70
CA ARG A 47 -0.28 8.05 5.54
C ARG A 47 -0.90 9.34 5.04
N VAL A 48 -1.48 10.12 5.95
CA VAL A 48 -1.70 11.54 5.68
C VAL A 48 -0.39 12.23 6.05
N PRO A 49 0.43 12.67 5.07
CA PRO A 49 1.63 13.44 5.39
C PRO A 49 1.20 14.68 6.17
N LEU A 50 2.07 15.15 7.08
CA LEU A 50 1.85 16.39 7.82
C LEU A 50 1.54 17.50 6.82
N GLY A 51 0.25 17.74 6.62
CA GLY A 51 -0.27 18.83 5.85
C GLY A 51 -0.21 20.05 6.74
N TRP A 52 0.99 20.58 7.02
CA TRP A 52 1.24 21.97 7.41
C TRP A 52 0.17 22.59 8.33
N ARG A 53 -0.34 21.84 9.32
CA ARG A 53 -1.46 22.29 10.15
C ARG A 53 -0.91 23.38 11.07
N GLY A 54 -1.23 24.63 10.75
CA GLY A 54 -0.84 25.80 11.56
C GLY A 54 0.52 26.42 11.23
N ILE A 55 1.17 26.06 10.10
CA ILE A 55 2.41 26.72 9.66
C ILE A 55 2.26 27.15 8.21
N ASP A 56 1.98 28.44 8.00
CA ASP A 56 1.75 29.00 6.67
C ASP A 56 3.04 29.20 5.86
N ASN A 57 4.23 29.16 6.47
CA ASN A 57 5.49 29.43 5.76
C ASN A 57 6.74 28.79 6.41
N LEU A 58 6.83 27.45 6.43
CA LEU A 58 8.02 26.75 6.95
C LEU A 58 9.30 27.14 6.19
N ALA A 59 9.19 27.50 4.90
CA ALA A 59 10.33 27.97 4.12
C ALA A 59 11.01 29.17 4.78
N SER A 60 10.26 30.11 5.34
CA SER A 60 10.84 31.23 6.11
C SER A 60 11.42 30.83 7.47
N VAL A 61 10.97 29.72 8.05
CA VAL A 61 11.50 29.19 9.32
C VAL A 61 12.80 28.43 9.09
N VAL A 62 12.89 27.66 8.01
CA VAL A 62 14.01 26.75 7.71
C VAL A 62 15.07 27.43 6.84
N ASN A 63 14.68 28.39 5.99
CA ASN A 63 15.58 29.18 5.18
C ASN A 63 15.51 30.67 5.56
N PRO A 64 16.43 31.16 6.42
CA PRO A 64 16.48 32.56 6.83
C PRO A 64 16.67 33.56 5.68
N GLN A 65 17.11 33.10 4.50
CA GLN A 65 17.28 33.94 3.31
C GLN A 65 15.98 34.15 2.52
N GLN A 66 14.90 33.43 2.87
CA GLN A 66 13.59 33.57 2.25
C GLN A 66 12.93 34.89 2.67
N LYS A 67 13.05 35.92 1.81
CA LYS A 67 12.47 37.26 2.05
C LYS A 67 11.05 37.41 1.51
N GLU A 68 10.64 36.54 0.59
CA GLU A 68 9.31 36.57 -0.03
C GLU A 68 8.27 35.87 0.86
N LYS A 69 7.11 36.52 1.03
CA LYS A 69 5.97 35.92 1.74
C LYS A 69 5.42 34.77 0.91
N PHE A 70 5.26 33.60 1.52
CA PHE A 70 4.51 32.51 0.92
C PHE A 70 3.04 32.91 0.76
N VAL A 71 2.52 32.82 -0.46
CA VAL A 71 1.10 33.02 -0.76
C VAL A 71 0.50 31.67 -1.10
N SER A 72 -0.11 31.02 -0.11
CA SER A 72 -0.86 29.78 -0.30
C SER A 72 -2.09 30.06 -1.18
N LYS A 73 -2.06 29.67 -2.46
CA LYS A 73 -3.24 29.82 -3.33
C LYS A 73 -4.12 28.58 -3.40
N ASN A 74 -3.63 27.39 -3.06
CA ASN A 74 -4.39 26.14 -3.02
C ASN A 74 -3.54 25.03 -2.36
N SER A 75 -3.65 24.85 -1.05
CA SER A 75 -3.11 23.63 -0.42
C SER A 75 -4.09 22.49 -0.64
N ARG A 76 -3.74 21.51 -1.47
CA ARG A 76 -4.49 20.26 -1.58
C ARG A 76 -3.88 19.27 -0.59
N GLN A 77 -4.63 18.93 0.45
CA GLN A 77 -4.25 17.85 1.35
C GLN A 77 -4.10 16.57 0.53
N THR A 78 -2.90 15.98 0.55
CA THR A 78 -2.61 14.70 -0.09
C THR A 78 -2.61 13.56 0.92
N VAL A 79 -2.57 12.34 0.40
CA VAL A 79 -2.39 11.11 1.15
C VAL A 79 -1.38 10.24 0.39
N GLU A 80 -0.66 9.40 1.11
CA GLU A 80 0.42 8.56 0.61
C GLU A 80 0.05 7.09 0.83
N MET A 81 -0.06 6.32 -0.26
CA MET A 81 -0.17 4.87 -0.20
C MET A 81 1.24 4.26 -0.20
N ARG A 82 1.60 3.48 0.83
CA ARG A 82 3.01 3.17 1.14
C ARG A 82 3.48 1.75 0.80
N ASN A 83 2.58 0.85 0.42
CA ASN A 83 2.94 -0.55 0.13
C ASN A 83 3.63 -0.72 -1.22
N ALA A 84 3.23 0.03 -2.24
CA ALA A 84 3.74 -0.13 -3.60
C ALA A 84 5.26 0.13 -3.68
N ASP A 85 5.92 -0.56 -4.62
CA ASP A 85 7.36 -0.45 -4.86
C ASP A 85 7.69 -0.34 -6.36
N GLY A 86 8.97 -0.41 -6.70
CA GLY A 86 9.47 -0.25 -8.07
C GLY A 86 8.99 -1.32 -9.07
N SER A 87 8.37 -2.41 -8.59
CA SER A 87 7.77 -3.43 -9.46
C SER A 87 6.37 -3.07 -9.98
N ALA A 88 5.79 -1.97 -9.49
CA ALA A 88 4.41 -1.61 -9.78
C ALA A 88 4.12 -1.44 -11.28
N ASN A 89 2.97 -1.94 -11.72
CA ASN A 89 2.36 -1.45 -12.95
C ASN A 89 1.67 -0.12 -12.66
N THR A 90 2.38 0.98 -12.87
CA THR A 90 1.92 2.34 -12.52
C THR A 90 0.57 2.69 -13.13
N HIS A 91 0.30 2.28 -14.37
CA HIS A 91 -0.98 2.58 -15.03
C HIS A 91 -2.16 1.87 -14.33
N LEU A 92 -2.03 0.57 -14.07
CA LEU A 92 -3.07 -0.20 -13.40
C LEU A 92 -3.22 0.22 -11.93
N LEU A 93 -2.12 0.57 -11.27
CA LEU A 93 -2.14 1.05 -9.89
C LEU A 93 -2.89 2.39 -9.77
N LEU A 94 -2.60 3.36 -10.65
CA LEU A 94 -3.30 4.64 -10.68
C LEU A 94 -4.78 4.48 -11.06
N ALA A 95 -5.11 3.57 -11.98
CA ALA A 95 -6.49 3.21 -12.29
C ALA A 95 -7.19 2.59 -11.07
N GLY A 96 -6.50 1.74 -10.31
CA GLY A 96 -6.99 1.14 -9.07
C GLY A 96 -7.28 2.20 -8.00
N PHE A 97 -6.38 3.16 -7.79
CA PHE A 97 -6.60 4.29 -6.88
C PHE A 97 -7.79 5.15 -7.29
N THR A 98 -7.92 5.43 -8.59
CA THR A 98 -9.04 6.21 -9.13
C THR A 98 -10.37 5.47 -8.94
N THR A 99 -10.38 4.15 -9.16
CA THR A 99 -11.56 3.29 -8.94
C THR A 99 -11.95 3.27 -7.46
N ALA A 100 -10.98 3.16 -6.56
CA ALA A 100 -11.21 3.22 -5.11
C ALA A 100 -11.80 4.57 -4.68
N ALA A 101 -11.30 5.68 -5.24
CA ALA A 101 -11.84 7.02 -4.99
C ALA A 101 -13.27 7.17 -5.52
N LEU A 102 -13.54 6.72 -6.75
CA LEU A 102 -14.88 6.73 -7.35
C LEU A 102 -15.87 5.89 -6.53
N TRP A 103 -15.47 4.69 -6.09
CA TRP A 103 -16.28 3.86 -5.20
C TRP A 103 -16.64 4.60 -3.92
N ALA A 104 -15.69 5.31 -3.30
CA ALA A 104 -15.96 6.06 -2.08
C ALA A 104 -16.97 7.20 -2.27
N PHE A 105 -16.87 7.94 -3.39
CA PHE A 105 -17.82 9.01 -3.69
C PHE A 105 -19.24 8.50 -3.95
N ASN A 106 -19.37 7.32 -4.54
CA ASN A 106 -20.65 6.68 -4.81
C ASN A 106 -21.25 5.96 -3.57
N ASN A 107 -20.42 5.58 -2.59
CA ASN A 107 -20.83 4.84 -1.40
C ASN A 107 -20.47 5.60 -0.11
N LYS A 108 -20.88 6.87 -0.02
CA LYS A 108 -20.40 7.80 1.03
C LYS A 108 -20.51 7.26 2.46
N LYS A 109 -21.66 6.67 2.83
CA LYS A 109 -21.88 6.15 4.19
C LYS A 109 -20.91 5.02 4.53
N GLU A 110 -20.77 4.05 3.63
CA GLU A 110 -19.84 2.93 3.79
C GLU A 110 -18.39 3.40 3.78
N ALA A 111 -18.05 4.35 2.90
CA ALA A 111 -16.73 4.94 2.83
C ALA A 111 -16.35 5.70 4.10
N LEU A 112 -17.29 6.39 4.75
CA LEU A 112 -17.04 7.02 6.05
C LEU A 112 -16.79 5.98 7.12
N LYS A 113 -17.60 4.91 7.17
CA LYS A 113 -17.38 3.78 8.09
C LYS A 113 -16.00 3.16 7.90
N TYR A 114 -15.60 2.82 6.67
CA TYR A 114 -14.24 2.33 6.40
C TYR A 114 -13.15 3.33 6.79
N THR A 115 -13.43 4.62 6.71
CA THR A 115 -12.48 5.65 7.16
C THR A 115 -12.33 5.60 8.68
N GLU A 116 -13.42 5.49 9.43
CA GLU A 116 -13.37 5.40 10.90
C GLU A 116 -12.74 4.08 11.35
N ASP A 117 -13.17 2.96 10.78
CA ASP A 117 -12.71 1.61 11.13
C ASP A 117 -11.20 1.41 10.86
N CYS A 118 -10.65 2.06 9.83
CA CYS A 118 -9.23 1.94 9.50
C CYS A 118 -8.36 3.05 10.12
N PHE A 119 -8.91 3.97 10.92
CA PHE A 119 -8.12 5.03 11.54
C PHE A 119 -7.39 4.51 12.79
N VAL A 120 -6.09 4.85 12.90
CA VAL A 120 -5.24 4.48 14.04
C VAL A 120 -4.38 5.66 14.49
N VAL A 121 -4.15 5.77 15.80
CA VAL A 121 -3.23 6.72 16.44
C VAL A 121 -2.22 5.93 17.26
N GLY A 122 -0.95 6.35 17.26
CA GLY A 122 0.11 5.65 18.00
C GLY A 122 0.74 4.49 17.24
N ASN A 123 1.44 3.62 17.95
CA ASN A 123 2.09 2.45 17.36
C ASN A 123 1.09 1.29 17.23
N ILE A 124 0.80 0.88 15.99
CA ILE A 124 -0.19 -0.17 15.67
C ILE A 124 0.21 -1.53 16.28
N HIS A 125 1.51 -1.74 16.51
CA HIS A 125 2.03 -3.01 17.04
C HIS A 125 1.93 -3.16 18.55
N ASP A 126 1.66 -2.07 19.28
CA ASP A 126 1.62 -2.08 20.75
C ASP A 126 0.19 -2.16 21.29
N ASP A 127 -0.81 -2.16 20.41
CA ASP A 127 -2.25 -2.16 20.74
C ASP A 127 -2.94 -3.37 20.09
N GLU A 128 -3.07 -4.45 20.86
CA GLU A 128 -3.68 -5.71 20.40
C GLU A 128 -5.15 -5.55 20.00
N GLU A 129 -5.88 -4.65 20.66
CA GLU A 129 -7.29 -4.39 20.34
C GLU A 129 -7.40 -3.76 18.96
N VAL A 130 -6.57 -2.75 18.69
CA VAL A 130 -6.48 -2.12 17.37
C VAL A 130 -5.99 -3.11 16.31
N ALA A 131 -4.97 -3.91 16.60
CA ALA A 131 -4.45 -4.89 15.65
C ALA A 131 -5.52 -5.93 15.25
N SER A 132 -6.31 -6.42 16.22
CA SER A 132 -7.30 -7.50 16.00
C SER A 132 -8.44 -7.13 15.04
N ARG A 133 -8.77 -5.84 14.90
CA ARG A 133 -9.84 -5.35 14.03
C ARG A 133 -9.37 -4.99 12.62
N LEU A 134 -8.06 -4.90 12.39
CA LEU A 134 -7.49 -4.50 11.11
C LEU A 134 -7.32 -5.72 10.19
N ILE A 135 -7.27 -5.44 8.89
CA ILE A 135 -7.06 -6.46 7.87
C ILE A 135 -5.57 -6.55 7.57
N ASP A 136 -4.99 -7.74 7.65
CA ASP A 136 -3.62 -7.98 7.21
C ASP A 136 -3.48 -7.80 5.69
N ILE A 137 -2.36 -7.23 5.26
CA ILE A 137 -2.01 -7.25 3.84
C ILE A 137 -1.45 -8.62 3.46
N ALA A 138 -1.54 -8.94 2.16
CA ALA A 138 -0.94 -10.16 1.64
C ALA A 138 0.58 -10.18 1.86
N LEU A 139 1.14 -11.37 2.13
CA LEU A 139 2.57 -11.58 2.37
C LEU A 139 3.26 -12.29 1.20
N SER A 140 2.58 -12.39 0.06
CA SER A 140 3.10 -13.00 -1.18
C SER A 140 2.32 -12.52 -2.41
N CYS A 141 2.92 -12.67 -3.59
CA CYS A 141 2.24 -12.48 -4.88
C CYS A 141 1.07 -13.45 -5.01
N GLU A 142 1.22 -14.70 -4.58
CA GLU A 142 0.12 -15.68 -4.64
C GLU A 142 -1.09 -15.27 -3.80
N GLU A 143 -0.90 -14.82 -2.55
CA GLU A 143 -1.99 -14.31 -1.71
C GLU A 143 -2.62 -13.04 -2.29
N THR A 144 -1.79 -12.18 -2.88
CA THR A 144 -2.23 -10.97 -3.57
C THR A 144 -3.10 -11.30 -4.77
N ALA A 145 -2.77 -12.34 -5.54
CA ALA A 145 -3.57 -12.82 -6.66
C ALA A 145 -4.95 -13.31 -6.18
N ASP A 146 -5.00 -14.01 -5.04
CA ASP A 146 -6.27 -14.48 -4.48
C ASP A 146 -7.14 -13.31 -4.00
N ASN A 147 -6.54 -12.31 -3.35
CA ASN A 147 -7.23 -11.08 -2.98
C ASN A 147 -7.78 -10.35 -4.22
N LEU A 148 -7.00 -10.24 -5.30
CA LEU A 148 -7.45 -9.62 -6.56
C LEU A 148 -8.65 -10.36 -7.15
N ILE A 149 -8.60 -11.70 -7.21
CA ILE A 149 -9.70 -12.51 -7.75
C ILE A 149 -10.95 -12.42 -6.87
N ARG A 150 -10.80 -12.49 -5.54
CA ARG A 150 -11.89 -12.28 -4.58
C ARG A 150 -12.58 -10.94 -4.80
N ASP A 151 -11.78 -9.89 -4.97
CA ASP A 151 -12.25 -8.51 -5.05
C ASP A 151 -12.53 -8.04 -6.49
N ARG A 152 -12.46 -8.92 -7.51
CA ARG A 152 -12.53 -8.55 -8.93
C ARG A 152 -13.69 -7.61 -9.30
N LYS A 153 -14.85 -7.80 -8.67
CA LYS A 153 -16.06 -6.99 -8.91
C LYS A 153 -15.86 -5.51 -8.58
N LEU A 154 -14.93 -5.19 -7.68
CA LEU A 154 -14.57 -3.82 -7.35
C LEU A 154 -13.88 -3.09 -8.51
N TYR A 155 -13.23 -3.83 -9.40
CA TYR A 155 -12.46 -3.31 -10.54
C TYR A 155 -13.21 -3.42 -11.86
N GLU A 156 -13.96 -4.51 -12.06
CA GLU A 156 -14.70 -4.77 -13.30
C GLU A 156 -15.97 -3.91 -13.45
N LYS A 157 -16.39 -3.24 -12.37
CA LYS A 157 -17.56 -2.35 -12.39
C LYS A 157 -17.37 -1.24 -13.43
N GLU A 158 -18.43 -0.93 -14.16
CA GLU A 158 -18.43 0.06 -15.26
C GLU A 158 -17.43 -0.25 -16.40
N GLY A 159 -16.89 -1.48 -16.46
CA GLY A 159 -15.91 -1.88 -17.48
C GLY A 159 -14.54 -1.20 -17.34
N ILE A 160 -14.22 -0.64 -16.17
CA ILE A 160 -12.94 0.09 -15.94
C ILE A 160 -11.75 -0.87 -16.11
N PHE A 161 -11.85 -2.07 -15.53
CA PHE A 161 -10.90 -3.15 -15.75
C PHE A 161 -11.58 -4.28 -16.51
N PRO A 162 -11.14 -4.59 -17.74
CA PRO A 162 -11.57 -5.80 -18.43
C PRO A 162 -11.21 -7.04 -17.62
N ALA A 163 -12.08 -8.05 -17.61
CA ALA A 163 -11.85 -9.31 -16.90
C ALA A 163 -10.55 -10.00 -17.32
N SER A 164 -10.13 -9.83 -18.58
CA SER A 164 -8.87 -10.35 -19.10
C SER A 164 -7.64 -9.73 -18.41
N ILE A 165 -7.68 -8.44 -18.06
CA ILE A 165 -6.61 -7.76 -17.33
C ILE A 165 -6.51 -8.33 -15.91
N ILE A 166 -7.64 -8.47 -15.21
CA ILE A 166 -7.68 -9.03 -13.86
C ILE A 166 -7.14 -10.47 -13.85
N ASN A 167 -7.62 -11.31 -14.77
CA ASN A 167 -7.16 -12.70 -14.89
C ASN A 167 -5.65 -12.75 -15.21
N ARG A 168 -5.18 -11.93 -16.15
CA ARG A 168 -3.77 -11.91 -16.54
C ARG A 168 -2.86 -11.43 -15.41
N THR A 169 -3.25 -10.40 -14.67
CA THR A 169 -2.50 -9.93 -13.51
C THR A 169 -2.39 -11.03 -12.46
N ALA A 170 -3.50 -11.70 -12.13
CA ALA A 170 -3.48 -12.82 -11.19
C ALA A 170 -2.60 -13.99 -11.66
N GLU A 171 -2.63 -14.32 -12.96
CA GLU A 171 -1.73 -15.33 -13.56
C GLU A 171 -0.25 -14.97 -13.42
N VAL A 172 0.11 -13.70 -13.68
CA VAL A 172 1.50 -13.23 -13.54
C VAL A 172 1.96 -13.36 -12.10
N LEU A 173 1.16 -12.90 -11.14
CA LEU A 173 1.47 -13.00 -9.71
C LEU A 173 1.65 -14.46 -9.26
N ARG A 174 0.77 -15.37 -9.70
CA ARG A 174 0.86 -16.80 -9.35
C ARG A 174 2.11 -17.49 -9.90
N LYS A 175 2.76 -16.94 -10.94
CA LYS A 175 4.01 -17.49 -11.47
C LYS A 175 5.21 -17.27 -10.54
N GLU A 176 5.13 -16.32 -9.60
CA GLU A 176 6.19 -16.09 -8.62
C GLU A 176 6.35 -17.26 -7.63
N LYS A 177 5.28 -18.03 -7.37
CA LYS A 177 5.30 -19.22 -6.51
C LYS A 177 5.93 -18.98 -5.13
N ASP A 178 5.64 -17.83 -4.55
CA ASP A 178 6.30 -17.27 -3.38
C ASP A 178 5.50 -17.48 -2.08
N ARG A 179 4.39 -18.23 -2.10
CA ARG A 179 3.59 -18.47 -0.90
C ARG A 179 4.44 -19.10 0.21
N GLY A 180 4.41 -18.45 1.38
CA GLY A 180 5.17 -18.86 2.55
C GLY A 180 6.69 -18.69 2.44
N LEU A 181 7.20 -18.04 1.40
CA LEU A 181 8.63 -17.80 1.19
C LEU A 181 9.26 -17.04 2.36
N ASN A 182 8.63 -15.96 2.84
CA ASN A 182 9.11 -15.19 4.00
C ASN A 182 9.30 -16.08 5.24
N ARG A 183 8.34 -16.97 5.52
CA ARG A 183 8.42 -17.91 6.66
C ARG A 183 9.50 -18.97 6.47
N ARG A 184 9.81 -19.37 5.24
CA ARG A 184 10.91 -20.29 4.94
C ARG A 184 12.26 -19.61 5.17
N ILE A 185 12.43 -18.40 4.63
CA ILE A 185 13.66 -17.60 4.79
C ILE A 185 13.93 -17.27 6.26
N ALA A 186 12.90 -16.88 7.02
CA ALA A 186 13.04 -16.55 8.44
C ALA A 186 13.49 -17.74 9.33
N LYS A 187 13.41 -18.98 8.84
CA LYS A 187 13.84 -20.19 9.56
C LYS A 187 15.24 -20.67 9.15
N MET A 188 15.85 -20.04 8.15
CA MET A 188 17.17 -20.41 7.63
C MET A 188 18.29 -19.73 8.43
N PRO A 189 19.53 -20.28 8.38
CA PRO A 189 20.73 -19.55 8.80
C PRO A 189 20.85 -18.20 8.10
N GLU A 190 21.40 -17.20 8.78
CA GLU A 190 21.43 -15.81 8.30
C GLU A 190 22.16 -15.65 6.95
N ASP A 191 23.26 -16.36 6.76
CA ASP A 191 24.07 -16.37 5.55
C ASP A 191 23.31 -16.98 4.35
N GLU A 192 22.59 -18.09 4.58
CA GLU A 192 21.75 -18.74 3.58
C GLU A 192 20.53 -17.87 3.23
N ALA A 193 19.86 -17.31 4.23
CA ALA A 193 18.73 -16.39 4.07
C ALA A 193 19.14 -15.16 3.24
N ALA A 194 20.28 -14.55 3.55
CA ALA A 194 20.80 -13.40 2.83
C ALA A 194 21.18 -13.72 1.38
N LYS A 195 21.68 -14.93 1.12
CA LYS A 195 21.99 -15.39 -0.24
C LYS A 195 20.71 -15.57 -1.07
N ILE A 196 19.73 -16.29 -0.52
CA ILE A 196 18.43 -16.53 -1.20
C ILE A 196 17.70 -15.20 -1.47
N ALA A 197 17.68 -14.29 -0.49
CA ALA A 197 17.06 -12.97 -0.67
C ALA A 197 17.73 -12.19 -1.81
N ARG A 198 19.07 -12.21 -1.91
CA ARG A 198 19.81 -11.60 -3.01
C ARG A 198 19.49 -12.24 -4.35
N ASP A 199 19.45 -13.57 -4.42
CA ASP A 199 19.13 -14.28 -5.65
C ASP A 199 17.71 -13.94 -6.16
N ILE A 200 16.74 -13.83 -5.25
CA ILE A 200 15.37 -13.40 -5.58
C ILE A 200 15.35 -11.97 -6.10
N MET A 201 16.05 -11.04 -5.44
CA MET A 201 16.14 -9.65 -5.89
C MET A 201 16.79 -9.55 -7.27
N HIS A 202 17.89 -10.26 -7.51
CA HIS A 202 18.58 -10.27 -8.81
C HIS A 202 17.69 -10.85 -9.93
N ASN A 203 17.05 -11.99 -9.68
CA ASN A 203 16.13 -12.61 -10.65
C ASN A 203 14.94 -11.69 -10.99
N THR A 204 14.57 -10.80 -10.07
CA THR A 204 13.49 -9.84 -10.30
C THR A 204 13.90 -8.75 -11.29
N PHE A 205 15.13 -8.24 -11.21
CA PHE A 205 15.63 -7.25 -12.17
C PHE A 205 15.77 -7.82 -13.58
N SER A 206 16.11 -9.10 -13.73
CA SER A 206 16.26 -9.74 -15.04
C SER A 206 14.93 -9.97 -15.79
N LYS A 207 13.78 -9.71 -15.16
CA LYS A 207 12.45 -9.87 -15.78
C LYS A 207 11.96 -8.63 -16.53
N TYR A 208 12.65 -7.49 -16.39
CA TYR A 208 12.31 -6.20 -16.99
C TYR A 208 13.47 -5.71 -17.88
#